data_AF-A0A553ANN8-F1
#
_entry.id   AF-A0A553ANN8-F1
#
_cell.length_a   1.000
_cell.length_b   1.000
_cell.length_c   1.000
_cell.angle_alpha   90.00
_cell.angle_beta   90.00
_cell.angle_gamma   90.00
#
_symmetry.space_group_name_H-M   'P 1'
#
loop_
_entity.id
_entity.type
_entity.pdbx_description
1 polymer ?
#
loop_
_entity_poly.entity_id
_entity_poly.type
_entity_poly.pdbx_seq_one_letter_code
_entity_poly.pdbx_strand_id
1 'polypeptide(L)'
;MKKFALAAAILFGAAAVAHADPIEGVWQTQPDEGAFAYVNIAPCGNAYCGTITRTFKDKAEYQSPNIGKQIVRSMVANGDGSYAGQVWRPANDKVYDGKATVSGNQMSLAGCVAGGLICKSQTWVKIQ
;
A
#
# COMPACT_ATOMS: atom_id res chain seq x y z
N MET A 1 -24.11 -26.34 56.23
CA MET A 1 -23.75 -27.20 55.07
C MET A 1 -23.87 -26.36 53.80
N LYS A 2 -22.79 -26.34 53.01
CA LYS A 2 -22.52 -25.46 51.88
C LYS A 2 -23.45 -25.77 50.70
N LYS A 3 -24.09 -24.77 50.10
CA LYS A 3 -24.68 -24.87 48.76
C LYS A 3 -24.09 -23.77 47.88
N PHE A 4 -22.94 -24.06 47.28
CA PHE A 4 -22.37 -23.27 46.19
C PHE A 4 -23.13 -23.65 44.92
N ALA A 5 -23.97 -22.75 44.41
CA ALA A 5 -24.46 -22.84 43.04
C ALA A 5 -23.46 -22.10 42.14
N LEU A 6 -22.69 -22.87 41.35
CA LEU A 6 -21.81 -22.32 40.32
C LEU A 6 -22.65 -21.72 39.20
N ALA A 7 -22.60 -20.39 39.04
CA ALA A 7 -23.02 -19.72 37.82
C ALA A 7 -21.84 -19.72 36.84
N ALA A 8 -21.90 -20.52 35.78
CA ALA A 8 -20.94 -20.50 34.70
C ALA A 8 -21.29 -19.35 33.73
N ALA A 9 -20.63 -18.21 33.90
CA ALA A 9 -20.71 -17.11 32.94
C ALA A 9 -19.82 -17.44 31.74
N ILE A 10 -20.44 -17.77 30.61
CA ILE A 10 -19.75 -17.96 29.32
C ILE A 10 -19.40 -16.56 28.79
N LEU A 11 -18.14 -16.15 28.96
CA LEU A 11 -17.56 -14.97 28.33
C LEU A 11 -17.34 -15.26 26.84
N PHE A 12 -18.28 -14.86 26.00
CA PHE A 12 -18.05 -14.76 24.55
C PHE A 12 -17.12 -13.57 24.29
N GLY A 13 -15.83 -13.84 24.14
CA GLY A 13 -14.87 -12.86 23.63
C GLY A 13 -15.18 -12.56 22.16
N ALA A 14 -15.60 -11.32 21.86
CA ALA A 14 -15.68 -10.83 20.50
C ALA A 14 -14.26 -10.71 19.94
N ALA A 15 -13.86 -11.63 19.06
CA ALA A 15 -12.67 -11.48 18.25
C ALA A 15 -12.90 -10.28 17.30
N ALA A 16 -12.17 -9.19 17.51
CA ALA A 16 -12.15 -8.08 16.56
C ALA A 16 -11.56 -8.60 15.24
N VAL A 17 -12.39 -8.70 14.21
CA VAL A 17 -11.94 -9.04 12.86
C VAL A 17 -11.18 -7.82 12.35
N ALA A 18 -9.85 -7.88 12.38
CA ALA A 18 -9.02 -6.85 11.78
C ALA A 18 -9.21 -6.92 10.26
N HIS A 19 -10.00 -6.00 9.71
CA HIS A 19 -10.06 -5.81 8.27
C HIS A 19 -8.74 -5.17 7.80
N ALA A 20 -8.09 -5.79 6.81
CA ALA A 20 -6.95 -5.20 6.14
C ALA A 20 -7.35 -3.86 5.53
N ASP A 21 -6.47 -2.87 5.61
CA ASP A 21 -6.70 -1.55 5.05
C ASP A 21 -6.80 -1.64 3.51
N PRO A 22 -7.66 -0.84 2.85
CA PRO A 22 -7.83 -0.88 1.41
C PRO A 22 -6.54 -0.74 0.60
N ILE A 23 -5.49 -0.10 1.13
CA ILE A 23 -4.22 0.06 0.41
C ILE A 23 -3.36 -1.22 0.42
N GLU A 24 -3.59 -2.14 1.36
CA GLU A 24 -2.82 -3.38 1.45
C GLU A 24 -3.06 -4.29 0.23
N GLY A 25 -2.03 -5.03 -0.17
CA GLY A 25 -2.08 -6.00 -1.26
C GLY A 25 -1.06 -5.77 -2.35
N VAL A 26 -1.21 -6.49 -3.46
CA VAL A 26 -0.29 -6.41 -4.60
C VAL A 26 -0.88 -5.52 -5.68
N TRP A 27 -0.11 -4.51 -6.08
CA TRP A 27 -0.51 -3.51 -7.05
C TRP A 27 0.36 -3.57 -8.29
N GLN A 28 -0.27 -3.54 -9.46
CA GLN A 28 0.41 -3.30 -10.73
C GLN A 28 0.51 -1.80 -10.98
N THR A 29 1.74 -1.32 -11.24
CA THR A 29 1.96 0.08 -11.63
C THR A 29 1.36 0.38 -13.00
N GLN A 30 1.06 1.65 -13.27
CA GLN A 30 0.69 2.07 -14.63
C GLN A 30 1.82 1.72 -15.60
N PRO A 31 1.52 1.06 -16.74
CA PRO A 31 2.53 0.81 -17.76
C PRO A 31 3.08 2.11 -18.35
N ASP A 32 4.39 2.18 -18.49
CA ASP A 32 5.13 3.27 -19.13
C ASP A 32 6.10 2.64 -20.14
N GLU A 33 5.94 2.95 -21.42
CA GLU A 33 6.71 2.34 -22.52
C GLU A 33 6.78 0.79 -22.45
N GLY A 34 5.65 0.16 -22.12
CA GLY A 34 5.54 -1.30 -21.99
C GLY A 34 6.14 -1.89 -20.71
N ALA A 35 6.78 -1.08 -19.86
CA ALA A 35 7.32 -1.49 -18.57
C ALA A 35 6.35 -1.23 -17.42
N PHE A 36 6.23 -2.18 -16.50
CA PHE A 36 5.48 -2.04 -15.26
C PHE A 36 6.07 -2.91 -14.15
N ALA A 37 5.66 -2.68 -12.91
CA ALA A 37 6.07 -3.44 -11.74
C ALA A 37 4.88 -3.95 -10.93
N TYR A 38 5.09 -5.04 -10.21
CA TYR A 38 4.24 -5.41 -9.09
C TYR A 38 4.86 -4.91 -7.80
N VAL A 39 4.04 -4.26 -6.98
CA VAL A 39 4.42 -3.64 -5.73
C VAL A 39 3.56 -4.24 -4.63
N ASN A 40 4.19 -4.90 -3.66
CA ASN A 40 3.51 -5.37 -2.47
C ASN A 40 3.44 -4.24 -1.45
N ILE A 41 2.23 -3.80 -1.12
CA ILE A 41 1.98 -2.81 -0.06
C ILE A 41 1.54 -3.53 1.20
N ALA A 42 2.26 -3.27 2.29
CA ALA A 42 2.01 -3.86 3.60
C ALA A 42 2.27 -2.86 4.73
N PRO A 43 1.75 -3.09 5.95
CA PRO A 43 2.07 -2.29 7.12
C PRO A 43 3.58 -2.26 7.42
N CYS A 44 4.09 -1.08 7.76
CA CYS A 44 5.47 -0.81 8.16
C CYS A 44 5.50 0.14 9.36
N GLY A 45 5.10 -0.36 10.53
CA GLY A 45 4.85 0.48 11.72
C GLY A 45 3.47 1.10 11.65
N ASN A 46 3.37 2.42 11.85
CA ASN A 46 2.10 3.17 11.81
C ASN A 46 1.71 3.64 10.39
N ALA A 47 2.34 3.10 9.36
CA ALA A 47 2.19 3.50 7.98
C ALA A 47 2.20 2.27 7.06
N TYR A 48 2.03 2.50 5.77
CA TYR A 48 2.14 1.48 4.72
C TYR A 48 3.35 1.76 3.83
N CYS A 49 4.02 0.67 3.42
CA CYS A 49 5.19 0.72 2.56
C CYS A 49 5.00 -0.24 1.38
N GLY A 50 5.39 0.21 0.20
CA GLY A 50 5.28 -0.55 -1.05
C GLY A 50 6.64 -0.93 -1.58
N THR A 51 6.89 -2.23 -1.71
CA THR A 51 8.16 -2.79 -2.21
C THR A 51 7.97 -3.42 -3.58
N ILE A 52 8.87 -3.13 -4.52
CA ILE A 52 8.86 -3.74 -5.86
C ILE A 52 9.20 -5.22 -5.71
N THR A 53 8.29 -6.11 -6.08
CA THR A 53 8.47 -7.57 -5.97
C THR A 53 8.77 -8.21 -7.32
N ARG A 54 8.16 -7.71 -8.40
CA ARG A 54 8.33 -8.24 -9.76
C ARG A 54 8.34 -7.10 -10.77
N THR A 55 9.04 -7.27 -11.88
CA THR A 55 9.13 -6.27 -12.94
C THR A 55 8.94 -6.88 -14.32
N PHE A 56 8.24 -6.17 -15.19
CA PHE A 56 7.85 -6.66 -16.51
C PHE A 56 8.13 -5.62 -17.58
N LYS A 57 8.49 -6.08 -18.77
CA LYS A 57 8.57 -5.28 -19.99
C LYS A 57 8.03 -6.10 -21.15
N ASP A 58 7.14 -5.51 -21.94
CA ASP A 58 6.51 -6.20 -23.08
C ASP A 58 5.87 -7.54 -22.69
N LYS A 59 5.27 -7.59 -21.48
CA LYS A 59 4.66 -8.77 -20.83
C LYS A 59 5.63 -9.88 -20.41
N ALA A 60 6.93 -9.72 -20.62
CA ALA A 60 7.94 -10.62 -20.09
C ALA A 60 8.48 -10.11 -18.76
N GLU A 61 8.64 -11.01 -17.79
CA GLU A 61 9.30 -10.68 -16.52
C GLU A 61 10.81 -10.51 -16.74
N TYR A 62 11.40 -9.50 -16.10
CA TYR A 62 12.84 -9.25 -16.14
C TYR A 62 13.36 -8.92 -14.74
N GLN A 63 14.66 -9.11 -14.52
CA GLN A 63 15.31 -8.80 -13.24
C GLN A 63 15.80 -7.35 -13.23
N SER A 64 14.98 -6.45 -12.69
CA SER A 64 15.37 -5.05 -12.47
C SER A 64 16.27 -4.91 -11.23
N PRO A 65 17.29 -4.03 -11.24
CA PRO A 65 18.03 -3.67 -10.02
C PRO A 65 17.16 -2.92 -8.98
N ASN A 66 15.90 -2.62 -9.32
CA ASN A 66 14.95 -1.97 -8.41
C ASN A 66 14.06 -2.95 -7.64
N ILE A 67 14.12 -4.25 -7.95
CA ILE A 67 13.44 -5.27 -7.14
C ILE A 67 13.97 -5.19 -5.70
N GLY A 68 13.06 -5.26 -4.72
CA GLY A 68 13.35 -5.11 -3.31
C GLY A 68 13.42 -3.66 -2.82
N LYS A 69 13.40 -2.66 -3.70
CA LYS A 69 13.38 -1.24 -3.29
C LYS A 69 11.96 -0.78 -2.97
N GLN A 70 11.86 0.13 -2.00
CA GLN A 70 10.60 0.76 -1.60
C GLN A 70 10.27 1.96 -2.49
N ILE A 71 9.14 1.87 -3.19
CA ILE A 71 8.57 2.92 -4.03
C ILE A 71 7.53 3.77 -3.29
N VAL A 72 6.72 3.14 -2.42
CA VAL A 72 5.80 3.81 -1.49
C VAL A 72 6.43 3.78 -0.10
N ARG A 73 6.55 4.94 0.55
CA ARG A 73 7.30 5.11 1.80
C ARG A 73 6.46 5.87 2.82
N SER A 74 6.31 5.31 4.01
CA SER A 74 5.66 5.95 5.16
C SER A 74 4.29 6.55 4.80
N MET A 75 3.48 5.80 4.06
CA MET A 75 2.17 6.25 3.58
C MET A 75 1.13 6.05 4.69
N VAL A 76 0.62 7.13 5.27
CA VAL A 76 -0.31 7.12 6.40
C VAL A 76 -1.72 7.39 5.91
N ALA A 77 -2.71 6.64 6.42
CA ALA A 77 -4.12 6.85 6.09
C ALA A 77 -4.68 8.11 6.76
N ASN A 78 -5.46 8.89 6.02
CA ASN A 78 -6.17 10.05 6.53
C ASN A 78 -7.59 9.71 7.05
N GLY A 79 -8.05 8.46 6.85
CA GLY A 79 -9.34 7.96 7.32
C GLY A 79 -10.50 8.07 6.32
N ASP A 80 -10.29 8.69 5.17
CA ASP A 80 -11.28 8.89 4.09
C ASP A 80 -10.95 8.09 2.81
N GLY A 81 -10.03 7.12 2.90
CA GLY A 81 -9.49 6.40 1.74
C GLY A 81 -8.38 7.17 0.99
N SER A 82 -7.99 8.35 1.49
CA SER A 82 -6.77 9.04 1.07
C SER A 82 -5.61 8.77 2.02
N TYR A 83 -4.40 8.89 1.48
CA TYR A 83 -3.17 8.65 2.20
C TYR A 83 -2.12 9.70 1.82
N ALA A 84 -1.21 9.98 2.75
CA ALA A 84 -0.08 10.89 2.53
C ALA A 84 1.22 10.28 3.06
N GLY A 85 2.32 10.56 2.37
CA GLY A 85 3.63 10.02 2.73
C GLY A 85 4.67 10.44 1.71
N GLN A 86 5.51 9.51 1.28
CA GLN A 86 6.56 9.74 0.29
C GLN A 86 6.54 8.68 -0.80
N VAL A 87 6.98 9.07 -1.99
CA VAL A 87 7.19 8.15 -3.11
C VAL A 87 8.57 8.35 -3.71
N TRP A 88 9.26 7.25 -4.00
CA TRP A 88 10.55 7.26 -4.69
C TRP A 88 10.35 7.02 -6.18
N ARG A 89 11.00 7.79 -7.05
CA ARG A 89 10.94 7.62 -8.50
C ARG A 89 12.24 7.01 -9.01
N PRO A 90 12.22 5.76 -9.51
CA PRO A 90 13.43 5.09 -10.00
C PRO A 90 14.14 5.83 -11.14
N ALA A 91 13.38 6.47 -12.03
CA ALA A 91 13.92 7.10 -13.24
C ALA A 91 14.86 8.29 -13.00
N ASN A 92 14.84 8.89 -11.81
CA ASN A 92 15.74 9.99 -11.45
C ASN A 92 16.24 9.93 -10.01
N ASP A 93 16.02 8.80 -9.34
CA ASP A 93 16.45 8.51 -7.97
C ASP A 93 16.07 9.58 -6.93
N LYS A 94 14.88 10.18 -7.08
CA LYS A 94 14.38 11.22 -6.16
C LYS A 94 13.18 10.74 -5.36
N VAL A 95 13.07 11.27 -4.14
CA VAL A 95 11.90 11.11 -3.28
C VAL A 95 11.03 12.37 -3.37
N TYR A 96 9.73 12.15 -3.45
CA TYR A 96 8.69 13.16 -3.64
C TYR A 96 7.65 13.05 -2.54
N ASP A 97 6.92 14.15 -2.30
CA ASP A 97 5.73 14.10 -1.45
C ASP A 97 4.68 13.22 -2.14
N GLY A 98 4.26 12.17 -1.42
CA GLY A 98 3.37 11.14 -1.91
C GLY A 98 1.94 11.40 -1.49
N LYS A 99 0.99 11.27 -2.42
CA LYS A 99 -0.45 11.20 -2.12
C LYS A 99 -1.04 9.97 -2.79
N ALA A 100 -1.87 9.22 -2.07
CA ALA A 100 -2.61 8.11 -2.64
C ALA A 100 -4.11 8.25 -2.36
N THR A 101 -4.93 7.72 -3.26
CA THR A 101 -6.37 7.54 -3.03
C THR A 101 -6.76 6.17 -3.56
N VAL A 102 -7.37 5.36 -2.72
CA VAL A 102 -7.79 4.01 -3.05
C VAL A 102 -9.31 3.96 -3.24
N SER A 103 -9.75 3.37 -4.33
CA SER A 103 -11.16 3.12 -4.63
C SER A 103 -11.33 1.73 -5.23
N GLY A 104 -11.79 0.79 -4.41
CA GLY A 104 -11.86 -0.63 -4.78
C GLY A 104 -10.50 -1.17 -5.21
N ASN A 105 -10.41 -1.61 -6.47
CA ASN A 105 -9.20 -2.19 -7.06
C ASN A 105 -8.34 -1.16 -7.81
N GLN A 106 -8.62 0.13 -7.68
CA GLN A 106 -7.83 1.20 -8.31
C GLN A 106 -7.22 2.10 -7.25
N MET A 107 -5.96 2.49 -7.47
CA MET A 107 -5.27 3.47 -6.66
C MET A 107 -4.69 4.55 -7.56
N SER A 108 -5.02 5.81 -7.26
CA SER A 108 -4.29 6.95 -7.81
C SER A 108 -3.11 7.22 -6.89
N LEU A 109 -1.88 7.15 -7.40
CA LEU A 109 -0.65 7.46 -6.67
C LEU A 109 0.04 8.65 -7.33
N ALA A 110 0.24 9.72 -6.58
CA ALA A 110 0.89 10.95 -7.05
C ALA A 110 2.20 11.21 -6.32
N GLY A 111 3.23 11.60 -7.09
CA GLY A 111 4.45 12.19 -6.57
C GLY A 111 4.49 13.68 -6.91
N CYS A 112 4.64 14.52 -5.89
CA CYS A 112 4.69 15.97 -6.00
C CYS A 112 6.08 16.50 -5.62
N VAL A 113 6.55 17.54 -6.33
CA VAL A 113 7.74 18.29 -5.89
C VAL A 113 7.49 18.93 -4.51
N ALA A 114 8.56 19.18 -3.76
CA ALA A 114 8.47 19.81 -2.45
C ALA A 114 7.60 21.08 -2.50
N GLY A 115 6.55 21.11 -1.67
CA GLY A 115 5.54 22.18 -1.66
C GLY A 115 4.25 21.83 -2.40
N GLY A 116 4.13 20.66 -3.02
CA GLY A 116 2.85 20.07 -3.43
C GLY A 116 2.16 20.68 -4.65
N LEU A 117 2.76 21.68 -5.31
CA LEU A 117 2.12 22.43 -6.41
C LEU A 117 2.22 21.73 -7.77
N ILE A 118 3.26 20.93 -8.01
CA ILE A 118 3.47 20.22 -9.28
C ILE A 118 3.56 18.73 -8.99
N CYS A 119 2.53 18.00 -9.43
CA CYS A 119 2.39 16.57 -9.20
C CYS A 119 2.30 15.80 -10.52
N LYS A 120 2.82 14.57 -10.51
CA LYS A 120 2.52 13.57 -11.54
C LYS A 120 1.87 12.37 -10.87
N SER A 121 0.75 11.93 -11.45
CA SER A 121 -0.04 10.82 -10.94
C SER A 121 0.07 9.60 -11.85
N GLN A 122 -0.06 8.42 -11.25
CA GLN A 122 -0.24 7.15 -11.93
C GLN A 122 -1.47 6.44 -11.39
N THR A 123 -2.15 5.69 -12.24
CA THR A 123 -3.23 4.79 -11.80
C THR A 123 -2.71 3.36 -11.71
N TRP A 124 -2.73 2.81 -10.51
CA TRP A 124 -2.33 1.44 -10.22
C TRP A 124 -3.57 0.56 -10.06
N VAL A 125 -3.42 -0.72 -10.39
CA VAL A 125 -4.52 -1.70 -10.33
C VAL A 125 -4.15 -2.79 -9.33
N LYS A 126 -5.06 -3.08 -8.40
CA LYS A 126 -4.91 -4.18 -7.46
C LYS A 126 -5.07 -5.50 -8.21
N ILE A 127 -4.14 -6.42 -8.00
CA ILE A 127 -4.14 -7.74 -8.65
C ILE A 127 -4.32 -8.90 -7.66
N GLN A 128 -4.15 -8.64 -6.36
CA GLN A 128 -4.39 -9.59 -5.26
C GLN A 128 -4.90 -8.86 -4.03
#